data_AF-A0A973LTY5-F1
#
_entry.id   AF-A0A973LTY5-F1
#
_cell.length_a   1.000
_cell.length_b   1.000
_cell.length_c   1.000
_cell.angle_alpha   90.00
_cell.angle_beta   90.00
_cell.angle_gamma   90.00
#
_symmetry.space_group_name_H-M   'P 1'
#
loop_
_entity.id
_entity.type
_entity.pdbx_description
1 polymer ?
#
loop_
_entity_poly.entity_id
_entity_poly.type
_entity_poly.pdbx_seq_one_letter_code
_entity_poly.pdbx_strand_id
1 'polypeptide(L)'
;MLDIAEELNRWVEQGRDFAVATVVAVGGSAPRQPGAALAVDADGTAIGSVSGGCVEGAVYELCRQALDDGDTVLERFGYSDEDAFAVGLTCGGIIDILVTPVRAGDPARPVIASALAAAARGEAAAVARIVRGPAELLGRALVVDPDGSTEGGFGAHPELDRTVSAEAGAFLDAGRTGTLEIGEQGSRCGAPLTVLVESSVPAPRMIVFGAIDFASALVRIGRFLGYRV
;
A
#
# COMPACT_ATOMS: atom_id res chain seq x y z
N MET A 1 -2.92 0.46 0.20
CA MET A 1 -3.86 0.61 1.32
C MET A 1 -4.13 2.06 1.67
N LEU A 2 -3.20 3.01 1.44
CA LEU A 2 -3.45 4.41 1.81
C LEU A 2 -4.58 5.07 1.00
N ASP A 3 -4.99 4.49 -0.13
CA ASP A 3 -6.10 4.94 -0.96
C ASP A 3 -7.49 4.72 -0.33
N ILE A 4 -7.59 3.85 0.68
CA ILE A 4 -8.78 3.58 1.49
C ILE A 4 -8.51 3.83 2.98
N ALA A 5 -7.60 4.75 3.28
CA ALA A 5 -7.12 4.98 4.64
C ALA A 5 -8.20 5.46 5.61
N GLU A 6 -9.16 6.26 5.13
CA GLU A 6 -10.21 6.81 5.99
C GLU A 6 -11.09 5.69 6.58
N GLU A 7 -11.55 4.77 5.73
CA GLU A 7 -12.36 3.64 6.16
C GLU A 7 -11.56 2.64 7.00
N LEU A 8 -10.30 2.36 6.63
CA LEU A 8 -9.44 1.48 7.41
C LEU A 8 -9.11 2.07 8.79
N ASN A 9 -8.84 3.38 8.89
CA ASN A 9 -8.63 4.04 10.17
C ASN A 9 -9.88 3.91 11.06
N ARG A 10 -11.08 4.06 10.48
CA ARG A 10 -12.34 3.84 11.20
C ARG A 10 -12.46 2.41 11.73
N TRP A 11 -12.05 1.41 10.95
CA TRP A 11 -12.05 0.01 11.41
C TRP A 11 -11.06 -0.21 12.55
N VAL A 12 -9.87 0.40 12.46
CA VAL A 12 -8.86 0.38 13.54
C VAL A 12 -9.43 0.98 14.83
N GLU A 13 -10.05 2.16 14.75
CA GLU A 13 -10.68 2.86 15.89
C GLU A 13 -11.82 2.05 16.52
N GLN A 14 -12.52 1.25 15.71
CA GLN A 14 -13.57 0.33 16.17
C GLN A 14 -13.02 -0.97 16.78
N GLY A 15 -11.69 -1.17 16.75
CA GLY A 15 -11.07 -2.41 17.20
C GLY A 15 -11.38 -3.61 16.31
N ARG A 16 -11.81 -3.38 15.05
CA ARG A 16 -12.15 -4.46 14.12
C ARG A 16 -10.90 -5.13 13.58
N ASP A 17 -10.96 -6.44 13.42
CA ASP A 17 -9.95 -7.19 12.68
C ASP A 17 -10.31 -7.19 11.20
N PHE A 18 -9.30 -7.00 10.35
CA PHE A 18 -9.46 -6.99 8.91
C PHE A 18 -8.22 -7.54 8.21
N ALA A 19 -8.37 -8.01 6.98
CA ALA A 19 -7.25 -8.25 6.08
C ALA A 19 -7.25 -7.20 4.98
N VAL A 20 -6.05 -6.77 4.60
CA VAL A 20 -5.83 -5.83 3.50
C VAL A 20 -5.03 -6.50 2.38
N ALA A 21 -5.67 -6.61 1.22
CA ALA A 21 -5.05 -6.99 -0.03
C ALA A 21 -4.50 -5.75 -0.72
N THR A 22 -3.20 -5.72 -1.00
CA THR A 22 -2.53 -4.60 -1.68
C THR A 22 -1.84 -5.08 -2.94
N VAL A 23 -2.04 -4.38 -4.06
CA VAL A 23 -1.25 -4.59 -5.28
C VAL A 23 0.20 -4.20 -4.99
N VAL A 24 1.13 -5.14 -5.11
CA VAL A 24 2.56 -4.92 -4.84
C VAL A 24 3.39 -4.91 -6.11
N ALA A 25 2.95 -5.56 -7.18
CA ALA A 25 3.61 -5.51 -8.47
C ALA A 25 2.61 -5.62 -9.62
N VAL A 26 2.99 -5.06 -10.77
CA VAL A 26 2.22 -5.08 -12.00
C VAL A 26 3.13 -5.51 -13.15
N GLY A 27 2.69 -6.48 -13.94
CA GLY A 27 3.30 -6.88 -15.21
C GLY A 27 2.34 -6.60 -16.36
N GLY A 28 2.80 -5.87 -17.39
CA GLY A 28 1.95 -5.48 -18.51
C GLY A 28 0.88 -4.45 -18.13
N SER A 29 -0.28 -4.51 -18.79
CA SER A 29 -1.39 -3.59 -18.56
C SER A 29 -2.24 -4.05 -17.39
N ALA A 30 -2.24 -3.31 -16.27
CA ALA A 30 -3.19 -3.52 -15.17
C ALA A 30 -3.99 -2.25 -14.85
N PRO A 31 -5.27 -2.40 -14.45
CA PRO A 31 -6.18 -1.28 -14.21
C PRO A 31 -5.82 -0.46 -12.96
N ARG A 32 -5.08 -1.04 -12.01
CA ARG A 32 -4.67 -0.40 -10.76
C ARG A 32 -3.16 -0.57 -10.56
N GLN A 33 -2.55 0.43 -9.94
CA GLN A 33 -1.10 0.51 -9.73
C GLN A 33 -0.71 -0.05 -8.35
N PRO A 34 0.58 -0.30 -8.09
CA PRO A 34 1.04 -0.65 -6.75
C PRO A 34 0.53 0.33 -5.68
N GLY A 35 0.12 -0.22 -4.54
CA GLY A 35 -0.53 0.53 -3.46
C GLY A 35 -2.06 0.52 -3.51
N ALA A 36 -2.69 0.21 -4.64
CA ALA A 36 -4.14 0.02 -4.68
C ALA A 36 -4.56 -1.14 -3.76
N ALA A 37 -5.63 -0.95 -2.99
CA ALA A 37 -6.05 -1.94 -2.01
C ALA A 37 -7.53 -2.30 -2.03
N LEU A 38 -7.79 -3.50 -1.54
CA LEU A 38 -9.09 -4.01 -1.12
C LEU A 38 -8.93 -4.52 0.31
N ALA A 39 -9.90 -4.28 1.17
CA ALA A 39 -9.90 -4.83 2.51
C ALA A 39 -11.21 -5.51 2.84
N VAL A 40 -11.13 -6.58 3.64
CA VAL A 40 -12.29 -7.33 4.14
C VAL A 40 -12.15 -7.43 5.65
N ASP A 41 -13.21 -7.10 6.38
CA ASP A 41 -13.23 -7.24 7.83
C ASP A 41 -13.80 -8.61 8.27
N ALA A 42 -13.74 -8.90 9.57
CA ALA A 42 -14.24 -10.16 10.14
C ALA A 42 -15.73 -10.43 9.84
N ASP A 43 -16.56 -9.38 9.73
CA ASP A 43 -17.98 -9.49 9.38
C ASP A 43 -18.22 -9.74 7.88
N GLY A 44 -17.16 -9.69 7.06
CA GLY A 44 -17.22 -9.89 5.61
C GLY A 44 -17.57 -8.63 4.81
N THR A 45 -17.52 -7.45 5.42
CA THR A 45 -17.63 -6.17 4.73
C THR A 45 -16.39 -5.93 3.89
N ALA A 46 -16.57 -5.65 2.60
CA ALA A 46 -15.48 -5.33 1.69
C ALA A 46 -15.46 -3.84 1.30
N ILE A 47 -14.27 -3.26 1.23
CA ILE A 47 -14.02 -1.89 0.75
C ILE A 47 -12.82 -1.86 -0.21
N GLY A 48 -12.75 -0.84 -1.06
CA GLY A 48 -11.65 -0.67 -2.02
C GLY A 48 -11.74 -1.59 -3.24
N SER A 49 -10.69 -1.56 -4.07
CA SER A 49 -10.58 -2.38 -5.27
C SER A 49 -9.13 -2.46 -5.77
N VAL A 50 -8.74 -3.67 -6.18
CA VAL A 50 -7.42 -4.01 -6.71
C VAL A 50 -7.40 -4.18 -8.24
N SER A 51 -8.54 -4.42 -8.88
CA SER A 51 -8.60 -4.57 -10.34
C SER A 51 -9.80 -3.89 -11.03
N GLY A 52 -10.81 -3.48 -10.29
CA GLY A 52 -12.04 -2.93 -10.84
C GLY A 52 -13.07 -3.97 -11.31
N GLY A 53 -12.93 -5.24 -10.91
CA GLY A 53 -14.00 -6.25 -11.02
C GLY A 53 -13.56 -7.67 -11.44
N CYS A 54 -12.34 -7.87 -11.93
CA CYS A 54 -11.93 -9.17 -12.49
C CYS A 54 -11.56 -10.21 -11.42
N VAL A 55 -10.87 -9.80 -10.35
CA VAL A 55 -10.28 -10.73 -9.37
C VAL A 55 -10.81 -10.52 -7.94
N GLU A 56 -11.73 -9.57 -7.75
CA GLU A 56 -12.22 -9.14 -6.43
C GLU A 56 -12.82 -10.28 -5.62
N GLY A 57 -13.56 -11.20 -6.25
CA GLY A 57 -14.13 -12.36 -5.55
C GLY A 57 -13.05 -13.30 -5.00
N ALA A 58 -12.01 -13.59 -5.79
CA ALA A 58 -10.90 -14.42 -5.34
C ALA A 58 -10.09 -13.73 -4.24
N VAL A 59 -9.84 -12.43 -4.38
CA VAL A 59 -9.12 -11.63 -3.38
C VAL A 59 -9.92 -11.50 -2.09
N TYR A 60 -11.26 -11.41 -2.16
CA TYR A 60 -12.14 -11.42 -1.01
C TYR A 60 -11.99 -12.71 -0.19
N GLU A 61 -12.04 -13.87 -0.85
CA GLU A 61 -11.85 -15.17 -0.19
C GLU A 61 -10.45 -15.30 0.41
N LEU A 62 -9.40 -14.83 -0.27
CA LEU A 62 -8.04 -14.80 0.29
C LEU A 62 -7.95 -13.91 1.54
N CYS A 63 -8.65 -12.76 1.57
CA CYS A 63 -8.69 -11.91 2.75
C CYS A 63 -9.39 -12.63 3.92
N ARG A 64 -10.49 -13.34 3.66
CA ARG A 64 -11.16 -14.16 4.68
C ARG A 64 -10.25 -15.26 5.21
N GLN A 65 -9.58 -15.98 4.31
CA GLN A 65 -8.65 -17.05 4.69
C GLN A 65 -7.48 -16.52 5.52
N ALA A 66 -6.86 -15.40 5.12
CA ALA A 66 -5.80 -14.76 5.90
C ALA A 66 -6.30 -14.28 7.28
N LEU A 67 -7.56 -13.82 7.36
CA LEU A 67 -8.22 -13.48 8.63
C LEU A 67 -8.56 -14.67 9.52
N ASP A 68 -8.58 -15.89 8.99
CA ASP A 68 -8.74 -17.11 9.77
C ASP A 68 -7.35 -17.67 10.18
N ASP A 69 -6.45 -17.84 9.22
CA ASP A 69 -5.13 -18.48 9.43
C ASP A 69 -4.14 -17.60 10.21
N GLY A 70 -4.09 -16.32 9.86
CA GLY A 70 -3.20 -15.32 10.49
C GLY A 70 -1.93 -15.09 9.69
N ASP A 71 -1.86 -15.74 8.53
CA ASP A 71 -0.70 -15.70 7.67
C ASP A 71 -0.84 -14.63 6.59
N THR A 72 0.28 -13.97 6.31
CA THR A 72 0.40 -13.08 5.16
C THR A 72 0.68 -13.91 3.91
N VAL A 73 -0.09 -13.67 2.85
CA VAL A 73 0.01 -14.44 1.60
C VAL A 73 0.27 -13.50 0.42
N LEU A 74 1.19 -13.90 -0.46
CA LEU A 74 1.43 -13.22 -1.74
C LEU A 74 0.86 -14.08 -2.87
N GLU A 75 -0.16 -13.57 -3.55
CA GLU A 75 -0.82 -14.26 -4.65
C GLU A 75 -0.60 -13.53 -5.97
N ARG A 76 -0.40 -14.28 -7.07
CA ARG A 76 -0.24 -13.74 -8.41
C ARG A 76 -1.49 -14.01 -9.24
N PHE A 77 -2.11 -12.95 -9.73
CA PHE A 77 -3.25 -13.01 -10.65
C PHE A 77 -2.82 -12.59 -12.05
N GLY A 78 -3.14 -13.38 -13.07
CA GLY A 78 -2.79 -13.08 -14.45
C GLY A 78 -3.36 -14.10 -15.41
N TYR A 79 -3.17 -13.86 -16.70
CA TYR A 79 -3.46 -14.85 -17.73
C TYR A 79 -2.27 -15.83 -17.80
N SER A 80 -2.44 -17.07 -17.33
CA SER A 80 -1.47 -18.14 -17.58
C SER A 80 -2.03 -19.09 -18.63
N ASP A 81 -1.21 -19.48 -19.61
CA ASP A 81 -1.59 -20.44 -20.65
C ASP A 81 -1.81 -21.87 -20.08
N GLU A 82 -1.43 -22.11 -18.82
CA GLU A 82 -1.50 -23.43 -18.16
C GLU A 82 -2.79 -23.65 -17.35
N ASP A 83 -3.51 -22.58 -16.95
CA ASP A 83 -4.78 -22.68 -16.21
C ASP A 83 -5.90 -21.87 -16.90
N ALA A 84 -6.56 -22.50 -17.88
CA ALA A 84 -7.73 -21.93 -18.57
C ALA A 84 -8.93 -21.61 -17.64
N PHE A 85 -8.85 -21.94 -16.34
CA PHE A 85 -9.85 -21.70 -15.31
C PHE A 85 -9.39 -20.72 -14.21
N ALA A 86 -8.14 -20.24 -14.24
CA ALA A 86 -7.66 -19.27 -13.27
C ALA A 86 -8.36 -17.91 -13.49
N VAL A 87 -8.73 -17.26 -12.38
CA VAL A 87 -9.36 -15.94 -12.41
C VAL A 87 -8.33 -14.92 -12.89
N GLY A 88 -8.41 -14.56 -14.18
CA GLY A 88 -7.44 -13.70 -14.85
C GLY A 88 -7.93 -12.27 -15.06
N LEU A 89 -6.98 -11.38 -15.33
CA LEU A 89 -7.29 -9.99 -15.71
C LEU A 89 -7.67 -9.92 -17.20
N THR A 90 -8.87 -9.41 -17.49
CA THR A 90 -9.37 -9.26 -18.87
C THR A 90 -8.55 -8.28 -19.72
N CYS A 91 -7.77 -7.41 -19.09
CA CYS A 91 -6.83 -6.50 -19.75
C CYS A 91 -5.52 -7.18 -20.21
N GLY A 92 -5.31 -8.46 -19.90
CA GLY A 92 -4.14 -9.24 -20.30
C GLY A 92 -2.86 -8.96 -19.49
N GLY A 93 -2.97 -8.24 -18.37
CA GLY A 93 -1.85 -8.02 -17.44
C GLY A 93 -1.77 -9.06 -16.33
N ILE A 94 -0.78 -8.85 -15.46
CA ILE A 94 -0.51 -9.64 -14.26
C ILE A 94 -0.40 -8.67 -13.08
N ILE A 95 -0.98 -9.02 -11.94
CA ILE A 95 -0.80 -8.31 -10.68
C ILE A 95 -0.41 -9.28 -9.57
N ASP A 96 0.54 -8.85 -8.74
CA ASP A 96 0.89 -9.55 -7.52
C ASP A 96 0.22 -8.81 -6.36
N ILE A 97 -0.50 -9.54 -5.51
CA ILE A 97 -1.29 -9.01 -4.41
C ILE A 97 -0.79 -9.61 -3.11
N LEU A 98 -0.35 -8.76 -2.18
CA LEU A 98 -0.05 -9.17 -0.82
C LEU A 98 -1.30 -8.98 0.05
N VAL A 99 -1.76 -10.06 0.66
CA VAL A 99 -2.84 -10.08 1.64
C VAL A 99 -2.22 -10.13 3.03
N THR A 100 -2.43 -9.09 3.83
CA THR A 100 -1.91 -8.98 5.19
C THR A 100 -3.07 -8.89 6.18
N PRO A 101 -3.22 -9.85 7.12
CA PRO A 101 -4.15 -9.70 8.23
C PRO A 101 -3.67 -8.61 9.21
N VAL A 102 -4.61 -7.85 9.78
CA VAL A 102 -4.37 -6.80 10.76
C VAL A 102 -5.30 -7.04 11.94
N ARG A 103 -4.84 -7.87 12.88
CA ARG A 103 -5.60 -8.32 14.06
C ARG A 103 -5.18 -7.58 15.33
N ALA A 104 -6.04 -7.55 16.33
CA ALA A 104 -5.79 -6.84 17.59
C ALA A 104 -4.48 -7.27 18.30
N GLY A 105 -3.99 -8.48 18.06
CA GLY A 105 -2.75 -9.01 18.63
C GLY A 105 -1.49 -8.78 17.78
N ASP A 106 -1.62 -8.24 16.57
CA ASP A 106 -0.48 -8.16 15.65
C ASP A 106 0.44 -6.99 16.00
N PRO A 107 1.77 -7.22 16.10
CA PRO A 107 2.73 -6.16 16.42
C PRO A 107 2.80 -5.07 15.34
N ALA A 108 2.39 -5.39 14.10
CA ALA A 108 2.34 -4.44 13.00
C ALA A 108 1.09 -3.53 13.05
N ARG A 109 0.03 -3.92 13.77
CA ARG A 109 -1.22 -3.14 13.84
C ARG A 109 -1.04 -1.70 14.31
N PRO A 110 -0.33 -1.40 15.43
CA PRO A 110 -0.14 0.00 15.85
C PRO A 110 0.63 0.83 14.81
N VAL A 111 1.60 0.22 14.12
CA VAL A 111 2.40 0.90 13.07
C VAL A 111 1.53 1.21 11.85
N ILE A 112 0.74 0.24 11.39
CA ILE A 112 -0.22 0.42 10.30
C ILE A 112 -1.27 1.46 10.68
N ALA A 113 -1.80 1.39 11.91
CA ALA A 113 -2.77 2.35 12.44
C ALA A 113 -2.26 3.79 12.38
N SER A 114 -0.99 4.02 12.74
CA SER A 114 -0.35 5.34 12.67
C SER A 114 -0.35 5.91 11.25
N ALA A 115 0.07 5.11 10.26
CA ALA A 115 0.03 5.50 8.85
C ALA A 115 -1.38 5.79 8.33
N LEU A 116 -2.35 4.95 8.70
CA LEU A 116 -3.75 5.13 8.30
C LEU A 116 -4.34 6.41 8.91
N ALA A 117 -4.04 6.68 10.18
CA ALA A 117 -4.51 7.86 10.88
C ALA A 117 -3.91 9.15 10.28
N ALA A 118 -2.62 9.15 9.96
CA ALA A 118 -1.97 10.27 9.26
C ALA A 118 -2.60 10.51 7.88
N ALA A 119 -2.76 9.47 7.08
CA ALA A 119 -3.38 9.56 5.76
C ALA A 119 -4.85 10.03 5.83
N ALA A 120 -5.63 9.54 6.80
CA ALA A 120 -7.02 9.98 7.02
C ALA A 120 -7.13 11.47 7.41
N ARG A 121 -6.12 12.03 8.07
CA ARG A 121 -6.01 13.47 8.37
C ARG A 121 -5.45 14.30 7.22
N GLY A 122 -5.06 13.67 6.11
CA GLY A 122 -4.37 14.33 5.00
C GLY A 122 -2.96 14.80 5.34
N GLU A 123 -2.33 14.17 6.34
CA GLU A 123 -0.96 14.41 6.74
C GLU A 123 0.01 13.58 5.88
N ALA A 124 1.26 14.05 5.80
CA ALA A 124 2.30 13.36 5.07
C ALA A 124 2.90 12.25 5.94
N ALA A 125 2.94 11.02 5.42
CA ALA A 125 3.60 9.88 6.05
C ALA A 125 3.86 8.80 4.99
N ALA A 126 4.93 8.04 5.14
CA ALA A 126 5.19 6.85 4.32
C ALA A 126 5.13 5.59 5.17
N VAL A 127 4.56 4.52 4.62
CA VAL A 127 4.59 3.19 5.22
C VAL A 127 5.33 2.22 4.31
N ALA A 128 6.36 1.59 4.85
CA ALA A 128 7.16 0.59 4.19
C ALA A 128 6.82 -0.80 4.73
N ARG A 129 6.52 -1.75 3.84
CA ARG A 129 6.16 -3.14 4.19
C ARG A 129 6.99 -4.12 3.38
N ILE A 130 7.51 -5.17 4.01
CA ILE A 130 8.20 -6.26 3.29
C ILE A 130 7.13 -7.13 2.62
N VAL A 131 7.22 -7.23 1.30
CA VAL A 131 6.23 -7.92 0.45
C VAL A 131 6.78 -9.18 -0.23
N ARG A 132 8.12 -9.32 -0.28
CA ARG A 132 8.81 -10.58 -0.61
C ARG A 132 10.07 -10.69 0.24
N GLY A 133 10.32 -11.89 0.75
CA GLY A 133 11.45 -12.20 1.63
C GLY A 133 11.17 -13.42 2.51
N PRO A 134 11.98 -13.63 3.56
CA PRO A 134 11.70 -14.61 4.61
C PRO A 134 10.30 -14.40 5.21
N ALA A 135 9.59 -15.49 5.50
CA ALA A 135 8.18 -15.46 5.91
C ALA A 135 7.96 -14.66 7.21
N GLU A 136 8.91 -14.72 8.13
CA GLU A 136 8.92 -14.01 9.41
C GLU A 136 8.99 -12.47 9.28
N LEU A 137 9.40 -11.98 8.11
CA LEU A 137 9.50 -10.56 7.78
C LEU A 137 8.29 -10.04 7.02
N LEU A 138 7.49 -10.91 6.41
CA LEU A 138 6.29 -10.51 5.67
C LEU A 138 5.28 -9.84 6.61
N GLY A 139 4.67 -8.74 6.13
CA GLY A 139 3.69 -7.98 6.90
C GLY A 139 4.27 -7.09 8.01
N ARG A 140 5.59 -7.14 8.27
CA ARG A 140 6.28 -6.15 9.10
C ARG A 140 6.22 -4.79 8.44
N ALA A 141 6.10 -3.74 9.25
CA ALA A 141 5.91 -2.38 8.80
C ALA A 141 6.85 -1.41 9.51
N LEU A 142 7.23 -0.37 8.79
CA LEU A 142 7.93 0.80 9.28
C LEU A 142 7.21 2.04 8.73
N VAL A 143 6.90 3.00 9.58
CA VAL A 143 6.37 4.31 9.19
C VAL A 143 7.49 5.34 9.26
N VAL A 144 7.50 6.26 8.31
CA VAL A 144 8.41 7.41 8.26
C VAL A 144 7.58 8.69 8.16
N ASP A 145 7.82 9.61 9.08
CA ASP A 145 7.22 10.94 9.11
C ASP A 145 8.08 11.98 8.35
N PRO A 146 7.53 13.17 8.01
CA PRO A 146 8.25 14.18 7.25
C PRO A 146 9.48 14.79 7.95
N ASP A 147 9.54 14.70 9.29
CA ASP A 147 10.70 15.14 10.07
C ASP A 147 11.79 14.05 10.18
N GLY A 148 11.54 12.88 9.57
CA GLY A 148 12.42 11.72 9.60
C GLY A 148 12.24 10.83 10.82
N SER A 149 11.28 11.10 11.72
CA SER A 149 10.93 10.15 12.76
C SER A 149 10.38 8.87 12.17
N THR A 150 10.59 7.76 12.88
CA THR A 150 10.19 6.43 12.43
C THR A 150 9.46 5.69 13.54
N GLU A 151 8.41 4.96 13.15
CA GLU A 151 7.67 4.06 14.04
C GLU A 151 7.67 2.64 13.48
N GLY A 152 7.80 1.64 14.35
CA GLY A 152 7.90 0.24 13.94
C GLY A 152 9.31 -0.19 13.54
N GLY A 153 9.41 -1.16 12.63
CA GLY A 153 10.66 -1.78 12.23
C GLY A 153 10.48 -3.26 11.85
N PHE A 154 11.47 -3.79 11.14
CA PHE A 154 11.41 -5.16 10.63
C PHE A 154 11.93 -6.19 11.62
N GLY A 155 12.74 -5.77 12.61
CA GLY A 155 13.26 -6.63 13.67
C GLY A 155 14.29 -7.66 13.20
N ALA A 156 14.83 -7.50 11.98
CA ALA A 156 15.83 -8.40 11.39
C ALA A 156 17.27 -7.92 11.64
N HIS A 157 17.64 -6.77 11.06
CA HIS A 157 18.97 -6.18 11.16
C HIS A 157 18.86 -4.66 11.30
N PRO A 158 19.62 -4.00 12.20
CA PRO A 158 19.49 -2.54 12.40
C PRO A 158 19.79 -1.70 11.15
N GLU A 159 20.62 -2.21 10.24
CA GLU A 159 20.89 -1.52 8.98
C GLU A 159 19.73 -1.62 7.98
N LEU A 160 18.91 -2.67 8.07
CA LEU A 160 17.71 -2.79 7.23
C LEU A 160 16.73 -1.67 7.53
N ASP A 161 16.38 -1.48 8.80
CA ASP A 161 15.47 -0.41 9.22
C ASP A 161 15.99 0.97 8.80
N ARG A 162 17.30 1.23 8.98
CA ARG A 162 17.93 2.50 8.59
C ARG A 162 17.91 2.75 7.08
N THR A 163 18.23 1.74 6.27
CA THR A 163 18.25 1.93 4.82
C THR A 163 16.83 2.07 4.28
N VAL A 164 15.89 1.26 4.75
CA VAL A 164 14.49 1.36 4.34
C VAL A 164 13.87 2.67 4.82
N SER A 165 14.20 3.18 6.01
CA SER A 165 13.70 4.49 6.47
C SER A 165 14.18 5.63 5.55
N ALA A 166 15.45 5.59 5.13
CA ALA A 166 16.01 6.59 4.22
C ALA A 166 15.36 6.55 2.84
N GLU A 167 15.19 5.36 2.27
CA GLU A 167 14.53 5.18 0.98
C GLU A 167 13.04 5.53 1.06
N ALA A 168 12.35 5.18 2.14
CA ALA A 168 10.94 5.54 2.35
C ALA A 168 10.76 7.06 2.51
N GLY A 169 11.69 7.75 3.18
CA GLY A 169 11.72 9.22 3.20
C GLY A 169 11.86 9.83 1.80
N ALA A 170 12.69 9.25 0.94
CA ALA A 170 12.81 9.71 -0.45
C ALA A 170 11.52 9.48 -1.27
N PHE A 171 10.80 8.40 -1.03
CA PHE A 171 9.47 8.16 -1.62
C PHE A 171 8.43 9.17 -1.12
N LEU A 172 8.48 9.50 0.18
CA LEU A 172 7.62 10.50 0.80
C LEU A 172 7.84 11.89 0.20
N ASP A 173 9.11 12.33 0.11
CA ASP A 173 9.49 13.61 -0.50
C ASP A 173 9.04 13.72 -1.96
N ALA A 174 9.09 12.60 -2.69
CA ALA A 174 8.63 12.52 -4.07
C ALA A 174 7.10 12.40 -4.21
N GLY A 175 6.37 12.11 -3.13
CA GLY A 175 4.94 11.81 -3.17
C GLY A 175 4.61 10.57 -4.01
N ARG A 176 5.47 9.55 -3.96
CA ARG A 176 5.35 8.34 -4.80
C ARG A 176 5.11 7.09 -3.97
N THR A 177 4.41 6.14 -4.58
CA THR A 177 4.20 4.79 -4.10
C THR A 177 4.81 3.81 -5.07
N GLY A 178 5.46 2.77 -4.58
CA GLY A 178 6.09 1.74 -5.40
C GLY A 178 6.98 0.80 -4.62
N THR A 179 7.64 -0.12 -5.31
CA THR A 179 8.53 -1.11 -4.70
C THR A 179 9.99 -0.78 -4.88
N LEU A 180 10.81 -1.20 -3.93
CA LEU A 180 12.27 -1.23 -4.03
C LEU A 180 12.81 -2.59 -3.64
N GLU A 181 13.99 -2.92 -4.16
CA GLU A 181 14.75 -4.10 -3.76
C GLU A 181 15.91 -3.72 -2.84
N ILE A 182 16.07 -4.48 -1.77
CA ILE A 182 17.14 -4.29 -0.79
C ILE A 182 17.65 -5.65 -0.32
N GLY A 183 18.93 -5.76 0.01
CA GLY A 183 19.46 -6.96 0.64
C GLY A 183 18.89 -7.15 2.05
N GLU A 184 18.75 -8.40 2.48
CA GLU A 184 18.18 -8.77 3.79
C GLU A 184 18.82 -8.06 5.00
N GLN A 185 20.11 -7.71 4.89
CA GLN A 185 20.83 -7.01 5.96
C GLN A 185 20.80 -5.48 5.82
N GLY A 186 20.07 -4.92 4.86
CA GLY A 186 20.01 -3.48 4.58
C GLY A 186 21.06 -2.96 3.60
N SER A 187 21.88 -3.85 3.03
CA SER A 187 22.85 -3.50 1.97
C SER A 187 22.19 -3.57 0.58
N ARG A 188 22.89 -3.10 -0.47
CA ARG A 188 22.43 -3.28 -1.87
C ARG A 188 22.84 -4.63 -2.48
N CYS A 189 23.36 -5.54 -1.67
CA CYS A 189 23.82 -6.86 -2.07
C CYS A 189 23.26 -7.95 -1.13
N GLY A 190 23.31 -9.22 -1.56
CA GLY A 190 22.82 -10.35 -0.77
C GLY A 190 21.45 -10.86 -1.24
N ALA A 191 20.80 -11.67 -0.42
CA ALA A 191 19.46 -12.18 -0.71
C ALA A 191 18.47 -11.00 -0.78
N PRO A 192 17.72 -10.84 -1.90
CA PRO A 192 16.87 -9.67 -2.09
C PRO A 192 15.57 -9.80 -1.29
N LEU A 193 15.20 -8.72 -0.63
CA LEU A 193 13.87 -8.42 -0.11
C LEU A 193 13.20 -7.41 -1.05
N THR A 194 11.90 -7.56 -1.27
CA THR A 194 11.09 -6.51 -1.90
C THR A 194 10.33 -5.77 -0.82
N VAL A 195 10.45 -4.45 -0.81
CA VAL A 195 9.71 -3.55 0.08
C VAL A 195 8.75 -2.73 -0.75
N LEU A 196 7.47 -2.72 -0.39
CA LEU A 196 6.50 -1.75 -0.90
C LEU A 196 6.53 -0.53 0.01
N VAL A 197 6.76 0.64 -0.57
CA VAL A 197 6.60 1.93 0.10
C VAL A 197 5.37 2.63 -0.45
N GLU A 198 4.44 2.96 0.43
CA GLU A 198 3.26 3.76 0.12
C GLU A 198 3.35 5.11 0.81
N SER A 199 3.20 6.19 0.05
CA SER A 199 3.28 7.56 0.58
C SER A 199 1.91 8.23 0.56
N SER A 200 1.49 8.74 1.71
CA SER A 200 0.45 9.76 1.82
C SER A 200 1.14 11.12 1.79
N VAL A 201 0.70 12.01 0.89
CA VAL A 201 1.12 13.41 0.89
C VAL A 201 -0.09 14.30 0.63
N PRO A 202 -0.15 15.52 1.21
CA PRO A 202 -1.16 16.49 0.85
C PRO A 202 -1.17 16.76 -0.66
N ALA A 203 -2.34 17.08 -1.20
CA ALA A 203 -2.49 17.48 -2.59
C ALA A 203 -1.47 18.57 -2.98
N PRO A 204 -0.73 18.41 -4.09
CA PRO A 204 0.29 19.37 -4.51
C PRO A 204 -0.35 20.75 -4.75
N ARG A 205 0.38 21.81 -4.42
CA ARG A 205 -0.13 23.18 -4.54
C ARG A 205 0.17 23.75 -5.91
N MET A 206 -0.84 24.30 -6.57
CA MET A 206 -0.67 25.12 -7.78
C MET A 206 -0.91 26.58 -7.41
N ILE A 207 0.12 27.42 -7.50
CA ILE A 207 0.00 28.85 -7.18
C ILE A 207 -0.17 29.63 -8.48
N VAL A 208 -1.33 30.25 -8.66
CA VAL A 208 -1.65 31.02 -9.88
C VAL A 208 -1.51 32.52 -9.60
N PHE A 209 -0.58 33.17 -10.31
CA PHE A 209 -0.39 34.61 -10.24
C PHE A 209 -1.12 35.31 -11.39
N GLY A 210 -2.11 36.14 -11.06
CA GLY A 210 -2.94 36.89 -12.01
C GLY A 210 -4.35 36.32 -12.13
N ALA A 211 -5.34 37.08 -11.65
CA ALA A 211 -6.76 36.68 -11.61
C ALA A 211 -7.52 37.14 -12.86
N ILE A 212 -7.10 36.66 -14.03
CA ILE A 212 -7.76 36.93 -15.33
C ILE A 212 -8.63 35.75 -15.76
N ASP A 213 -9.45 35.91 -16.80
CA ASP A 213 -10.37 34.87 -17.27
C ASP A 213 -9.67 33.53 -17.59
N PHE A 214 -8.43 33.57 -18.11
CA PHE A 214 -7.61 32.39 -18.34
C PHE A 214 -7.25 31.63 -17.05
N ALA A 215 -7.07 32.33 -15.93
CA ALA A 215 -6.76 31.72 -14.65
C ALA A 215 -7.91 30.83 -14.16
N SER A 216 -9.17 31.19 -14.46
CA SER A 216 -10.33 30.37 -14.12
C SER A 216 -10.30 29.01 -14.84
N ALA A 217 -9.94 28.98 -16.12
CA ALA A 217 -9.77 27.74 -16.88
C ALA A 217 -8.60 26.90 -16.33
N LEU A 218 -7.48 27.54 -16.00
CA LEU A 218 -6.31 26.86 -15.42
C LEU A 218 -6.63 26.24 -14.05
N VAL A 219 -7.33 26.97 -13.17
CA VAL A 219 -7.74 26.49 -11.84
C VAL A 219 -8.61 25.24 -11.94
N ARG A 220 -9.52 25.17 -12.92
CA ARG A 220 -10.37 23.99 -13.15
C ARG A 220 -9.54 22.76 -13.52
N ILE A 221 -8.59 22.93 -14.44
CA ILE A 221 -7.68 21.84 -14.85
C ILE A 221 -6.76 21.43 -13.69
N GLY A 222 -6.22 22.40 -12.95
CA GLY A 222 -5.39 22.13 -11.77
C GLY A 222 -6.13 21.27 -10.73
N ARG A 223 -7.36 21.64 -10.37
CA ARG A 223 -8.20 20.83 -9.47
C ARG A 223 -8.50 19.44 -10.02
N PHE A 224 -8.80 19.32 -11.32
CA PHE A 224 -9.03 18.03 -11.97
C PHE A 224 -7.80 17.10 -11.89
N LEU A 225 -6.59 17.67 -12.02
CA LEU A 225 -5.33 16.94 -11.87
C LEU A 225 -4.94 16.66 -10.41
N GLY A 226 -5.80 16.99 -9.44
CA GLY A 226 -5.57 16.74 -8.02
C GLY A 226 -4.77 17.83 -7.30
N TYR A 227 -4.54 19.01 -7.91
CA TYR A 227 -3.87 20.12 -7.23
C TYR A 227 -4.82 20.88 -6.30
N ARG A 228 -4.27 21.36 -5.19
CA ARG A 228 -4.85 22.45 -4.41
C ARG A 228 -4.45 23.78 -5.05
N VAL A 229 -5.38 24.37 -5.79
CA VAL A 229 -5.23 25.68 -6.45
C VAL A 229 -5.82 26.80 -5.60
#